data_AF-A0A6N8I2V4-F1
#
_entry.id   AF-A0A6N8I2V4-F1
#
_cell.length_a   1.000
_cell.length_b   1.000
_cell.length_c   1.000
_cell.angle_alpha   90.00
_cell.angle_beta   90.00
_cell.angle_gamma   90.00
#
_symmetry.space_group_name_H-M   'P 1'
#
loop_
_entity.id
_entity.type
_entity.pdbx_description
1 polymer ?
#
loop_
_entity_poly.entity_id
_entity_poly.type
_entity_poly.pdbx_seq_one_letter_code
_entity_poly.pdbx_strand_id
1 'polypeptide(L)'
;MTQADRYAKLAALTGRADNLDSSYHAAFYLLSYDQDVYETASRYVTHDGISFTGLKRASRSFDERTREVIDIAHNLFSWDSKCSVTPFDISRLGYPYLELACNAISIAADEVQPVMQREPSGQMKIVLDDTHYQQTQRTYRELEQFQDTLVKEMEQDEADEFER
;
A
#
# COMPACT_ATOMS: atom_id res chain seq x y z
N MET A 1 8.11 9.93 -18.88
CA MET A 1 8.51 8.93 -17.87
C MET A 1 7.24 8.38 -17.27
N THR A 2 7.10 7.07 -17.13
CA THR A 2 5.89 6.48 -16.54
C THR A 2 5.96 6.55 -15.00
N GLN A 3 4.84 6.29 -14.32
CA GLN A 3 4.85 6.14 -12.86
C GLN A 3 5.81 5.03 -12.43
N ALA A 4 5.85 3.90 -13.14
CA ALA A 4 6.75 2.78 -12.83
C ALA A 4 8.23 3.20 -12.91
N ASP A 5 8.60 3.98 -13.92
CA ASP A 5 9.97 4.51 -14.03
C ASP A 5 10.32 5.43 -12.85
N ARG A 6 9.40 6.32 -12.46
CA ARG A 6 9.58 7.24 -11.33
C ARG A 6 9.67 6.50 -10.01
N TYR A 7 8.80 5.51 -9.81
CA TYR A 7 8.81 4.59 -8.68
C TYR A 7 10.18 3.91 -8.55
N ALA A 8 10.66 3.28 -9.62
CA ALA A 8 11.93 2.55 -9.61
C ALA A 8 13.11 3.46 -9.28
N LYS A 9 13.07 4.72 -9.74
CA LYS A 9 14.08 5.72 -9.41
C LYS A 9 14.03 6.13 -7.94
N LEU A 10 12.85 6.33 -7.35
CA LEU A 10 12.74 6.60 -5.91
C LEU A 10 13.27 5.44 -5.08
N ALA A 11 12.90 4.21 -5.44
CA ALA A 11 13.40 2.99 -4.81
C ALA A 11 14.93 2.88 -4.89
N ALA A 12 15.53 3.22 -6.03
CA ALA A 12 16.98 3.20 -6.19
C ALA A 12 17.71 4.22 -5.31
N LEU A 13 17.11 5.37 -4.98
CA LEU A 13 17.74 6.40 -4.14
C LEU A 13 17.97 5.95 -2.69
N THR A 14 17.25 4.93 -2.21
CA THR A 14 17.44 4.39 -0.86
C THR A 14 18.66 3.46 -0.76
N GLY A 15 19.21 3.00 -1.88
CA GLY A 15 20.24 1.96 -1.92
C GLY A 15 19.74 0.58 -1.44
N ARG A 16 18.42 0.40 -1.27
CA ARG A 16 17.77 -0.83 -0.77
C ARG A 16 16.62 -1.26 -1.66
N ALA A 17 16.71 -0.98 -2.97
CA ALA A 17 15.63 -1.26 -3.92
C ALA A 17 15.14 -2.73 -3.88
N ASP A 18 16.04 -3.68 -3.59
CA ASP A 18 15.73 -5.11 -3.53
C ASP A 18 15.10 -5.57 -2.19
N ASN A 19 15.04 -4.69 -1.18
CA ASN A 19 14.55 -5.03 0.16
C ASN A 19 13.85 -3.83 0.81
N LEU A 20 12.85 -3.30 0.11
CA LEU A 20 11.93 -2.30 0.65
C LEU A 20 10.81 -3.01 1.42
N ASP A 21 10.38 -2.40 2.52
CA ASP A 21 9.18 -2.84 3.23
C ASP A 21 7.91 -2.23 2.61
N SER A 22 6.74 -2.72 3.03
CA SER A 22 5.44 -2.28 2.54
C SER A 22 5.22 -0.76 2.70
N SER A 23 5.77 -0.16 3.76
CA SER A 23 5.72 1.28 4.02
C SER A 23 6.45 2.08 2.95
N TYR A 24 7.66 1.67 2.55
CA TYR A 24 8.38 2.27 1.42
C TYR A 24 7.63 2.05 0.10
N HIS A 25 7.12 0.85 -0.14
CA HIS A 25 6.35 0.54 -1.35
C HIS A 25 5.13 1.46 -1.48
N ALA A 26 4.35 1.64 -0.41
CA ALA A 26 3.17 2.50 -0.39
C ALA A 26 3.54 3.97 -0.61
N ALA A 27 4.57 4.45 0.09
CA ALA A 27 5.05 5.82 -0.05
C ALA A 27 5.53 6.11 -1.48
N PHE A 28 6.35 5.25 -2.06
CA PHE A 28 6.85 5.45 -3.42
C PHE A 28 5.78 5.28 -4.49
N TYR A 29 4.79 4.42 -4.28
CA TYR A 29 3.64 4.33 -5.18
C TYR A 29 2.92 5.68 -5.28
N LEU A 30 2.65 6.33 -4.15
CA LEU A 30 2.05 7.67 -4.12
C LEU A 30 3.02 8.73 -4.64
N LEU A 31 4.26 8.81 -4.14
CA LEU A 31 5.20 9.87 -4.52
C LEU A 31 5.66 9.81 -5.99
N SER A 32 5.35 8.74 -6.72
CA SER A 32 5.63 8.59 -8.14
C SER A 32 4.44 8.87 -9.05
N TYR A 33 3.24 9.13 -8.52
CA TYR A 33 2.01 9.20 -9.32
C TYR A 33 2.09 10.28 -10.42
N ASP A 34 2.66 11.45 -10.08
CA ASP A 34 2.84 12.59 -10.97
C ASP A 34 4.32 13.01 -11.10
N GLN A 35 4.66 13.69 -12.19
CA GLN A 35 6.01 14.13 -12.48
C GLN A 35 6.51 15.18 -11.47
N ASP A 36 5.72 16.20 -11.14
CA ASP A 36 6.15 17.30 -10.27
C ASP A 36 6.28 16.81 -8.81
N VAL A 37 5.38 15.90 -8.42
CA VAL A 37 5.42 15.23 -7.11
C VAL A 37 6.70 14.41 -6.97
N TYR A 38 7.03 13.61 -7.98
CA TYR A 38 8.26 12.83 -8.01
C TYR A 38 9.52 13.70 -7.96
N GLU A 39 9.61 14.75 -8.78
CA GLU A 39 10.78 15.63 -8.82
C GLU A 39 10.99 16.39 -7.50
N THR A 40 9.90 16.67 -6.80
CA THR A 40 9.95 17.25 -5.46
C THR A 40 10.38 16.19 -4.44
N ALA A 41 9.73 15.03 -4.45
CA ALA A 41 10.01 13.92 -3.54
C ALA A 41 11.46 13.44 -3.64
N SER A 42 12.01 13.30 -4.85
CA SER A 42 13.37 12.77 -5.09
C SER A 42 14.47 13.58 -4.40
N ARG A 43 14.21 14.86 -4.06
CA ARG A 43 15.14 15.72 -3.32
C ARG A 43 15.17 15.42 -1.82
N TYR A 44 14.20 14.66 -1.33
CA TYR A 44 13.99 14.32 0.08
C TYR A 44 14.09 12.81 0.34
N VAL A 45 14.43 12.01 -0.68
CA VAL A 45 14.73 10.58 -0.53
C VAL A 45 16.24 10.39 -0.50
N THR A 46 16.73 9.72 0.53
CA THR A 46 18.15 9.37 0.70
C THR A 46 18.28 7.92 1.18
N HIS A 47 19.52 7.46 1.37
CA HIS A 47 19.80 6.16 1.98
C HIS A 47 19.26 5.99 3.42
N ASP A 48 18.97 7.11 4.11
CA ASP A 48 18.41 7.12 5.46
C ASP A 48 16.89 7.03 5.47
N GLY A 49 16.24 7.18 4.30
CA GLY A 49 14.80 7.14 4.12
C GLY A 49 14.22 8.40 3.50
N ILE A 50 12.96 8.71 3.85
CA ILE A 50 12.20 9.82 3.26
C ILE A 50 12.01 10.94 4.28
N SER A 51 12.52 12.14 3.98
CA SER A 51 12.31 13.32 4.83
C SER A 51 10.96 13.98 4.55
N PHE A 52 9.89 13.45 5.11
CA PHE A 52 8.54 13.99 4.93
C PHE A 52 8.37 15.41 5.49
N THR A 53 9.11 15.78 6.53
CA THR A 53 9.10 17.17 7.04
C THR A 53 9.60 18.16 5.99
N GLY A 54 10.67 17.81 5.26
CA GLY A 54 11.20 18.61 4.16
C GLY A 54 10.25 18.63 2.96
N LEU A 55 9.76 17.44 2.58
CA LEU A 55 8.83 17.27 1.47
C LEU A 55 7.54 18.07 1.64
N LYS A 56 6.89 18.01 2.80
CA LYS A 56 5.67 18.78 3.11
C LYS A 56 5.87 20.30 3.06
N ARG A 57 7.09 20.78 3.35
CA ARG A 57 7.42 22.21 3.22
C ARG A 57 7.57 22.60 1.75
N ALA A 58 8.18 21.75 0.95
CA ALA A 58 8.36 21.97 -0.48
C ALA A 58 7.04 21.85 -1.27
N SER A 59 6.10 21.02 -0.83
CA SER A 59 4.82 20.80 -1.50
C SER A 59 3.75 21.85 -1.20
N ARG A 60 4.07 22.93 -0.47
CA ARG A 60 3.09 23.96 -0.09
C ARG A 60 2.41 24.65 -1.26
N SER A 61 3.09 24.73 -2.41
CA SER A 61 2.58 25.31 -3.65
C SER A 61 1.70 24.37 -4.47
N PHE A 62 1.64 23.09 -4.13
CA PHE A 62 0.74 22.15 -4.80
C PHE A 62 -0.71 22.41 -4.40
N ASP A 63 -1.62 21.94 -5.24
CA ASP A 63 -3.04 21.96 -4.95
C ASP A 63 -3.38 21.09 -3.74
N GLU A 64 -4.59 21.27 -3.21
CA GLU A 64 -5.05 20.59 -2.00
C GLU A 64 -4.95 19.07 -2.11
N ARG A 65 -5.41 18.47 -3.21
CA ARG A 65 -5.43 17.01 -3.39
C ARG A 65 -4.03 16.42 -3.45
N THR A 66 -3.11 17.09 -4.14
CA THR A 66 -1.71 16.64 -4.17
C THR A 66 -1.08 16.69 -2.78
N ARG A 67 -1.38 17.72 -1.97
CA ARG A 67 -0.90 17.79 -0.59
C ARG A 67 -1.51 16.70 0.28
N GLU A 68 -2.79 16.38 0.10
CA GLU A 68 -3.44 15.26 0.78
C GLU A 68 -2.78 13.93 0.43
N VAL A 69 -2.45 13.67 -0.85
CA VAL A 69 -1.72 12.47 -1.27
C VAL A 69 -0.35 12.36 -0.60
N ILE A 70 0.39 13.47 -0.47
CA ILE A 70 1.68 13.49 0.22
C ILE A 70 1.52 13.24 1.73
N ASP A 71 0.45 13.76 2.33
CA ASP A 71 0.13 13.52 3.74
C ASP A 71 -0.27 12.07 4.00
N ILE A 72 -1.03 11.44 3.09
CA ILE A 72 -1.34 10.00 3.13
C ILE A 72 -0.04 9.19 3.02
N ALA A 73 0.85 9.53 2.07
CA ALA A 73 2.13 8.84 1.93
C ALA A 73 2.97 8.90 3.21
N HIS A 74 3.00 10.05 3.89
CA HIS A 74 3.68 10.21 5.18
C HIS A 74 3.05 9.34 6.26
N ASN A 75 1.73 9.30 6.35
CA ASN A 75 1.03 8.51 7.36
C ASN A 75 1.23 7.00 7.15
N LEU A 76 1.11 6.52 5.91
CA LEU A 76 1.37 5.12 5.57
C LEU A 76 2.83 4.74 5.82
N PHE A 77 3.77 5.66 5.59
CA PHE A 77 5.19 5.40 5.84
C PHE A 77 5.53 5.31 7.34
N SER A 78 5.03 6.26 8.13
CA SER A 78 5.44 6.41 9.54
C SER A 78 4.52 5.71 10.54
N TRP A 79 3.31 5.30 10.15
CA TRP A 79 2.23 4.63 10.93
C TRP A 79 1.76 5.33 12.23
N ASP A 80 2.63 6.06 12.94
CA ASP A 80 2.37 6.82 14.17
C ASP A 80 2.28 8.34 13.92
N SER A 81 2.56 8.77 12.69
CA SER A 81 2.57 10.18 12.32
C SER A 81 1.15 10.73 12.26
N LYS A 82 0.95 11.91 12.87
CA LYS A 82 -0.33 12.64 12.82
C LYS A 82 -0.67 12.96 11.36
N CYS A 83 -1.65 12.24 10.82
CA CYS A 83 -2.25 12.55 9.52
C CYS A 83 -3.33 13.63 9.70
N SER A 84 -3.21 14.72 8.95
CA SER A 84 -4.27 15.73 8.84
C SER A 84 -5.42 15.27 7.94
N VAL A 85 -5.17 14.30 7.06
CA VAL A 85 -6.16 13.77 6.12
C VAL A 85 -7.02 12.74 6.84
N THR A 86 -8.29 13.06 7.01
CA THR A 86 -9.27 12.18 7.66
C THR A 86 -9.84 11.16 6.67
N PRO A 87 -10.48 10.07 7.15
CA PRO A 87 -11.23 9.18 6.26
C PRO A 87 -12.29 9.90 5.42
N PHE A 88 -12.87 10.99 5.94
CA PHE A 88 -13.80 11.83 5.19
C PHE A 88 -13.08 12.53 4.02
N ASP A 89 -11.90 13.10 4.24
CA ASP A 89 -11.11 13.76 3.19
C ASP A 89 -10.69 12.74 2.12
N ILE A 90 -10.25 11.54 2.52
CA ILE A 90 -9.95 10.44 1.59
C ILE A 90 -11.17 10.13 0.71
N SER A 91 -12.37 10.03 1.29
CA SER A 91 -13.61 9.77 0.53
C SER A 91 -13.96 10.86 -0.48
N ARG A 92 -13.39 12.07 -0.33
CA ARG A 92 -13.64 13.24 -1.17
C ARG A 92 -12.57 13.47 -2.25
N LEU A 93 -11.49 12.70 -2.25
CA LEU A 93 -10.40 12.80 -3.23
C LEU A 93 -10.88 12.64 -4.69
N GLY A 94 -11.87 11.76 -4.92
CA GLY A 94 -12.39 11.44 -6.24
C GLY A 94 -11.37 10.76 -7.15
N TYR A 95 -11.74 10.51 -8.41
CA TYR A 95 -10.85 9.88 -9.38
C TYR A 95 -9.81 10.89 -9.92
N PRO A 96 -8.52 10.51 -10.08
CA PRO A 96 -7.91 9.20 -9.78
C PRO A 96 -7.33 9.07 -8.35
N TYR A 97 -7.37 10.13 -7.54
CA TYR A 97 -6.68 10.20 -6.25
C TYR A 97 -7.19 9.20 -5.20
N LEU A 98 -8.50 8.91 -5.20
CA LEU A 98 -9.08 7.90 -4.34
C LEU A 98 -8.54 6.50 -4.67
N GLU A 99 -8.43 6.17 -5.96
CA GLU A 99 -7.85 4.89 -6.40
C GLU A 99 -6.38 4.79 -5.97
N LEU A 100 -5.61 5.86 -6.15
CA LEU A 100 -4.22 5.93 -5.68
C LEU A 100 -4.12 5.70 -4.17
N ALA A 101 -4.95 6.37 -3.37
CA ALA A 101 -4.97 6.23 -1.93
C ALA A 101 -5.35 4.81 -1.49
N CYS A 102 -6.41 4.23 -2.05
CA CYS A 102 -6.83 2.87 -1.74
C CYS A 102 -5.76 1.84 -2.10
N ASN A 103 -5.15 1.96 -3.28
CA ASN A 103 -4.06 1.08 -3.69
C ASN A 103 -2.87 1.18 -2.73
N ALA A 104 -2.48 2.40 -2.33
CA ALA A 104 -1.40 2.60 -1.37
C ALA A 104 -1.71 2.02 0.01
N ILE A 105 -2.97 2.11 0.47
CA ILE A 105 -3.42 1.51 1.73
C ILE A 105 -3.27 -0.02 1.67
N SER A 106 -3.72 -0.67 0.60
CA SER A 106 -3.55 -2.12 0.43
C SER A 106 -2.08 -2.54 0.28
N ILE A 107 -1.24 -1.70 -0.36
CA ILE A 107 0.21 -1.93 -0.39
C ILE A 107 0.80 -1.86 1.02
N ALA A 108 0.45 -0.84 1.81
CA ALA A 108 0.96 -0.68 3.17
C ALA A 108 0.55 -1.84 4.10
N ALA A 109 -0.65 -2.38 3.87
CA ALA A 109 -1.20 -3.54 4.57
C ALA A 109 -0.61 -4.89 4.10
N ASP A 110 0.31 -4.89 3.14
CA ASP A 110 0.93 -6.09 2.54
C ASP A 110 -0.09 -7.03 1.86
N GLU A 111 -1.26 -6.50 1.49
CA GLU A 111 -2.30 -7.22 0.76
C GLU A 111 -1.93 -7.34 -0.73
N VAL A 112 -1.34 -6.27 -1.27
CA VAL A 112 -0.91 -6.22 -2.66
C VAL A 112 0.51 -5.70 -2.79
N GLN A 113 1.24 -6.18 -3.79
CA GLN A 113 2.63 -5.81 -4.04
C GLN A 113 2.77 -5.10 -5.39
N PRO A 114 3.46 -3.93 -5.46
CA PRO A 114 3.68 -3.25 -6.72
C PRO A 114 4.77 -3.96 -7.54
N VAL A 115 4.38 -4.54 -8.67
CA VAL A 115 5.27 -5.22 -9.61
C VAL A 115 5.43 -4.39 -10.88
N MET A 116 6.67 -4.13 -11.29
CA MET A 116 6.96 -3.44 -12.55
C MET A 116 6.88 -4.42 -13.70
N GLN A 117 5.91 -4.22 -14.59
CA GLN A 117 5.73 -5.04 -15.79
C GLN A 117 5.98 -4.21 -17.04
N ARG A 118 6.67 -4.81 -18.00
CA ARG A 118 6.86 -4.21 -19.33
C ARG A 118 5.68 -4.55 -20.22
N GLU A 119 4.96 -3.53 -20.68
CA GLU A 119 3.88 -3.71 -21.63
C GLU A 119 4.40 -3.99 -23.06
N PRO A 120 3.56 -4.54 -23.96
CA PRO A 120 3.93 -4.74 -25.36
C PRO A 120 4.37 -3.46 -26.09
N SER A 121 3.89 -2.30 -25.62
CA SER A 121 4.29 -0.97 -26.08
C SER A 121 5.74 -0.60 -25.72
N GLY A 122 6.38 -1.40 -24.86
CA GLY A 122 7.71 -1.15 -24.31
C GLY A 122 7.72 -0.28 -23.06
N GLN A 123 6.58 0.30 -22.66
CA GLN A 123 6.45 1.13 -21.46
C GLN A 123 6.39 0.27 -20.18
N MET A 124 6.97 0.77 -19.09
CA MET A 124 6.84 0.14 -17.77
C MET A 124 5.56 0.60 -17.08
N LYS A 125 4.80 -0.35 -16.55
CA LYS A 125 3.59 -0.12 -15.77
C LYS A 125 3.71 -0.78 -14.40
N ILE A 126 3.09 -0.18 -13.38
CA ILE A 126 2.93 -0.81 -12.08
C ILE A 126 1.67 -1.67 -12.14
N VAL A 127 1.80 -2.95 -11.81
CA VAL A 127 0.69 -3.89 -11.60
C VAL A 127 0.69 -4.27 -10.13
N LEU A 128 -0.49 -4.35 -9.53
CA LEU A 128 -0.63 -4.77 -8.14
C LEU A 128 -0.88 -6.27 -8.12
N ASP A 129 0.08 -7.02 -7.57
CA ASP A 129 0.00 -8.47 -7.38
C ASP A 129 -0.65 -8.76 -6.02
N ASP A 130 -1.79 -9.44 -6.03
CA ASP A 130 -2.58 -9.80 -4.86
C ASP A 130 -2.34 -11.25 -4.40
N THR A 131 -1.33 -11.94 -4.94
CA THR A 131 -1.05 -13.35 -4.65
C THR A 131 -0.91 -13.62 -3.14
N HIS A 132 -0.27 -12.71 -2.39
CA HIS A 132 -0.10 -12.86 -0.94
C HIS A 132 -1.44 -12.78 -0.19
N TYR A 133 -2.29 -11.82 -0.54
CA TYR A 133 -3.65 -11.73 -0.02
C TYR A 133 -4.47 -12.98 -0.37
N GLN A 134 -4.41 -13.47 -1.60
CA GLN A 134 -5.12 -14.69 -2.00
C GLN A 134 -4.68 -15.92 -1.21
N GLN A 135 -3.38 -16.06 -0.91
CA GLN A 135 -2.86 -17.13 -0.06
C GLN A 135 -3.42 -17.00 1.36
N THR A 136 -3.36 -15.81 1.93
CA THR A 136 -3.90 -15.51 3.27
C THR A 136 -5.40 -15.86 3.37
N GLN A 137 -6.19 -15.49 2.36
CA GLN A 137 -7.61 -15.82 2.28
C GLN A 137 -7.90 -17.33 2.11
N ARG A 138 -6.96 -18.12 1.55
CA ARG A 138 -7.09 -19.58 1.52
C ARG A 138 -6.87 -20.16 2.90
N THR A 139 -5.80 -19.75 3.58
CA THR A 139 -5.49 -20.19 4.94
C THR A 139 -6.63 -19.89 5.92
N TYR A 140 -7.23 -18.69 5.87
CA TYR A 140 -8.36 -18.36 6.73
C TYR A 140 -9.57 -19.26 6.48
N ARG A 141 -9.91 -19.53 5.21
CA ARG A 141 -11.01 -20.44 4.86
C ARG A 141 -10.76 -21.87 5.31
N GLU A 142 -9.53 -22.35 5.22
CA GLU A 142 -9.15 -23.69 5.71
C GLU A 142 -9.31 -23.78 7.24
N LEU A 143 -8.92 -22.74 7.97
CA LEU A 143 -9.09 -22.66 9.42
C LEU A 143 -10.56 -22.61 9.85
N GLU A 144 -11.39 -21.83 9.16
CA GLU A 144 -12.83 -21.78 9.40
C GLU A 144 -13.48 -23.16 9.18
N GLN A 145 -13.13 -23.85 8.08
CA GLN A 145 -13.64 -25.19 7.80
C GLN A 145 -13.21 -26.22 8.85
N PHE A 146 -11.97 -26.13 9.32
CA PHE A 146 -11.47 -26.98 10.40
C PHE A 146 -12.24 -26.73 11.70
N GLN A 147 -12.46 -25.46 12.07
CA GLN A 147 -13.24 -25.08 13.24
C GLN A 147 -14.67 -25.60 13.17
N ASP A 148 -15.35 -25.43 12.03
CA ASP A 148 -16.71 -25.92 11.82
C ASP A 148 -16.80 -27.46 11.92
N THR A 149 -15.75 -28.16 11.48
CA THR A 149 -15.67 -29.63 11.58
C THR A 149 -15.54 -30.05 13.03
N LEU A 150 -14.65 -29.41 13.80
CA LEU A 150 -14.48 -29.69 15.23
C LEU A 150 -15.76 -29.44 16.03
N VAL A 151 -16.48 -28.34 15.75
CA VAL A 151 -17.75 -28.04 16.43
C VAL A 151 -18.79 -29.13 16.15
N LYS A 152 -18.90 -29.58 14.90
CA LYS A 152 -19.84 -30.67 14.53
C LYS A 152 -19.48 -32.00 15.18
N GLU A 153 -18.19 -32.33 15.28
CA GLU A 153 -17.73 -33.54 15.96
C GLU A 153 -18.08 -33.49 17.46
N MET A 154 -17.88 -32.34 18.12
CA MET A 154 -18.26 -32.16 19.53
C MET A 154 -19.78 -32.27 19.74
N GLU A 155 -20.60 -31.69 18.86
CA GLU A 155 -22.05 -31.81 18.93
C GLU A 155 -22.53 -33.26 18.73
N GLN A 156 -21.85 -34.02 17.87
CA GLN A 156 -22.15 -35.44 17.66
C GLN A 156 -21.75 -36.29 18.87
N ASP A 157 -20.57 -36.07 19.44
CA ASP A 157 -20.10 -36.78 20.62
C ASP A 157 -21.01 -36.53 21.83
N GLU A 158 -21.47 -35.28 22.04
CA GLU A 158 -22.45 -34.96 23.09
C GLU A 158 -23.80 -35.65 22.85
N ALA A 159 -24.30 -35.68 21.61
CA ALA A 159 -25.55 -36.37 21.28
C ALA A 159 -25.46 -37.88 21.53
N ASP A 160 -24.36 -38.51 21.12
CA ASP A 160 -24.11 -39.95 21.30
C ASP A 160 -23.95 -40.34 22.78
N GLU A 161 -23.48 -39.43 23.64
CA GLU A 161 -23.36 -39.65 25.08
C GLU A 161 -24.72 -39.56 25.81
N PHE A 162 -25.65 -38.73 25.32
CA PHE A 162 -27.02 -38.64 25.85
C PHE A 162 -27.92 -39.83 25.44
N GLU A 163 -27.58 -40.57 24.39
CA GLU A 163 -28.34 -41.74 23.91
C GLU A 163 -27.94 -43.07 24.58
N ARG A 164 -26.94 -43.08 25.47
CA ARG A 164 -26.49 -44.27 26.23
C ARG A 164 -27.01 -44.31 27.66
#